data_AF-A0A944A8L8-F1
#
_entry.id   AF-A0A944A8L8-F1
#
_cell.length_a   1.000
_cell.length_b   1.000
_cell.length_c   1.000
_cell.angle_alpha   90.00
_cell.angle_beta   90.00
_cell.angle_gamma   90.00
#
_symmetry.space_group_name_H-M   'P 1'
#
loop_
_entity.id
_entity.type
_entity.pdbx_description
1 polymer ?
#
loop_
_entity_poly.entity_id
_entity_poly.type
_entity_poly.pdbx_seq_one_letter_code
_entity_poly.pdbx_strand_id
1 'polypeptide(L)'
;MKELIKVSQFPVIEENLKALSQTIDEKVSRAMNLVCTIDNYKDIKAVRADLNRDFKVLEEQRKTVKSAVMQPYNEFEDTYKKYVSNKFKEADADLKRKITEVEDVLKKEKEEKAEKEFETLKADSGIDWIEYRQVGLKIALSDSDKKIKEQIEAFIEKVQSALNVISMQEYPEEMLIEYKRTFDLQSAIGSVLERKKELEKMKEKSEPEVKEKEVIEEKSIEDVLDEVVNEIENDTFNILIRNLNDNEVNKIKTLLDEMKVDWRFC
;
A
#
# COMPACT_ATOMS: atom_id res chain seq x y z
N MET A 1 -57.65 17.38 -10.71
CA MET A 1 -56.77 17.49 -11.90
C MET A 1 -57.57 17.01 -13.10
N LYS A 2 -57.59 17.75 -14.22
CA LYS A 2 -58.20 17.24 -15.46
C LYS A 2 -57.35 16.06 -15.95
N GLU A 3 -57.99 15.03 -16.48
CA GLU A 3 -57.30 13.88 -17.07
C GLU A 3 -56.55 14.33 -18.33
N LEU A 4 -55.21 14.38 -18.26
CA LEU A 4 -54.36 14.98 -19.30
C LEU A 4 -54.03 14.02 -20.45
N ILE A 5 -54.02 12.71 -20.17
CA ILE A 5 -53.70 11.65 -21.12
C ILE A 5 -54.77 10.58 -20.96
N LYS A 6 -55.43 10.23 -22.07
CA LYS A 6 -56.48 9.20 -22.10
C LYS A 6 -56.40 8.40 -23.38
N VAL A 7 -56.78 7.11 -23.30
CA VAL A 7 -56.95 6.26 -24.48
C VAL A 7 -58.36 6.51 -25.03
N SER A 8 -58.47 7.05 -26.23
CA SER A 8 -59.76 7.33 -26.88
C SER A 8 -60.33 6.12 -27.63
N GLN A 9 -59.47 5.29 -28.21
CA GLN A 9 -59.85 4.11 -28.98
C GLN A 9 -58.76 3.04 -28.88
N PHE A 10 -59.18 1.79 -28.72
CA PHE A 10 -58.28 0.65 -28.79
C PHE A 10 -58.06 0.20 -30.24
N PRO A 11 -56.86 -0.30 -30.58
CA PRO A 11 -56.60 -0.91 -31.87
C PRO A 11 -57.55 -2.10 -32.09
N VAL A 12 -58.19 -2.15 -33.25
CA VAL A 12 -59.02 -3.29 -33.68
C VAL A 12 -58.19 -4.13 -34.64
N ILE A 13 -58.01 -5.41 -34.32
CA ILE A 13 -57.29 -6.37 -35.17
C ILE A 13 -58.32 -7.28 -35.81
N GLU A 14 -58.43 -7.21 -37.14
CA GLU A 14 -59.24 -8.15 -37.93
C GLU A 14 -58.40 -9.39 -38.25
N GLU A 15 -58.97 -10.57 -38.02
CA GLU A 15 -58.27 -11.85 -38.19
C GLU A 15 -59.18 -12.91 -38.82
N ASN A 16 -58.57 -13.85 -39.55
CA ASN A 16 -59.22 -15.04 -40.12
C ASN A 16 -58.38 -16.31 -39.85
N LEU A 17 -57.63 -16.32 -38.74
CA LEU A 17 -56.69 -17.36 -38.36
C LEU A 17 -57.38 -18.71 -38.15
N LYS A 18 -58.63 -18.72 -37.68
CA LYS A 18 -59.42 -19.95 -37.51
C LYS A 18 -59.74 -20.63 -38.85
N ALA A 19 -60.02 -19.87 -39.90
CA ALA A 19 -60.25 -20.43 -41.23
C ALA A 19 -58.92 -20.94 -41.82
N LEU A 20 -57.84 -20.16 -41.64
CA LEU A 20 -56.51 -20.53 -42.08
C LEU A 20 -55.97 -21.78 -41.36
N SER A 21 -56.29 -21.98 -40.08
CA SER A 21 -55.79 -23.12 -39.30
C SER A 21 -56.21 -24.44 -39.90
N GLN A 22 -57.42 -24.54 -40.45
CA GLN A 22 -57.91 -25.75 -41.12
C GLN A 22 -57.05 -26.11 -42.34
N THR A 23 -56.68 -25.12 -43.15
CA THR A 23 -55.77 -25.32 -44.29
C THR A 23 -54.35 -25.70 -43.84
N ILE A 24 -53.87 -25.11 -42.74
CA ILE A 24 -52.58 -25.45 -42.15
C ILE A 24 -52.60 -26.89 -41.64
N ASP A 25 -53.64 -27.30 -40.92
CA ASP A 25 -53.78 -28.65 -40.37
C ASP A 25 -53.74 -29.70 -41.47
N GLU A 26 -54.45 -29.48 -42.58
CA GLU A 26 -54.37 -30.36 -43.75
C GLU A 26 -52.96 -30.43 -44.34
N LYS A 27 -52.31 -29.28 -44.52
CA LYS A 27 -50.97 -29.20 -45.12
C LYS A 27 -49.92 -29.86 -44.24
N VAL A 28 -49.99 -29.65 -42.93
CA VAL A 28 -49.12 -30.27 -41.92
C VAL A 28 -49.37 -31.77 -41.87
N SER A 29 -50.64 -32.21 -41.83
CA SER A 29 -51.00 -33.64 -41.81
C SER A 29 -50.46 -34.37 -43.05
N ARG A 30 -50.59 -33.77 -44.24
CA ARG A 30 -50.01 -34.33 -45.48
C ARG A 30 -48.49 -34.45 -45.38
N ALA A 31 -47.82 -33.41 -44.89
CA ALA A 31 -46.36 -33.42 -44.75
C ALA A 31 -45.87 -34.45 -43.71
N MET A 32 -46.58 -34.62 -42.59
CA MET A 32 -46.22 -35.59 -41.54
C MET A 32 -46.38 -37.05 -41.97
N ASN A 33 -47.29 -37.33 -42.91
CA ASN A 33 -47.53 -38.68 -43.43
C ASN A 33 -46.54 -39.09 -44.55
N LEU A 34 -45.62 -38.22 -44.96
CA LEU A 34 -44.62 -38.55 -45.99
C LEU A 34 -43.51 -39.46 -45.42
N VAL A 35 -43.32 -40.63 -46.03
CA VAL A 35 -42.20 -41.52 -45.74
C VAL A 35 -41.01 -41.12 -46.59
N CYS A 36 -39.87 -40.83 -45.95
CA CYS A 36 -38.63 -40.46 -46.62
C CYS A 36 -37.86 -41.69 -47.12
N THR A 37 -37.54 -41.69 -48.40
CA THR A 37 -36.75 -42.72 -49.09
C THR A 37 -35.63 -42.09 -49.92
N ILE A 38 -34.69 -42.91 -50.41
CA ILE A 38 -33.54 -42.46 -51.22
C ILE A 38 -34.00 -41.75 -52.50
N ASP A 39 -35.16 -42.13 -53.05
CA ASP A 39 -35.64 -41.59 -54.32
C ASP A 39 -36.45 -40.30 -54.16
N ASN A 40 -37.10 -40.07 -53.00
CA ASN A 40 -38.02 -38.94 -52.79
C ASN A 40 -37.52 -37.85 -51.82
N TYR A 41 -36.31 -37.97 -51.25
CA TYR A 41 -35.81 -37.04 -50.24
C TYR A 41 -35.73 -35.58 -50.72
N LYS A 42 -35.52 -35.35 -52.03
CA LYS A 42 -35.48 -33.99 -52.61
C LYS A 42 -36.85 -33.32 -52.57
N ASP A 43 -37.91 -34.08 -52.85
CA ASP A 43 -39.29 -33.57 -52.82
C ASP A 43 -39.72 -33.28 -51.38
N ILE A 44 -39.35 -34.16 -50.43
CA ILE A 44 -39.60 -33.92 -49.00
C ILE A 44 -38.83 -32.68 -48.50
N LYS A 45 -37.61 -32.46 -49.00
CA LYS A 45 -36.85 -31.23 -48.70
C LYS A 45 -37.56 -29.99 -49.24
N ALA A 46 -38.19 -30.06 -50.41
CA ALA A 46 -39.00 -28.97 -50.96
C ALA A 46 -40.25 -28.71 -50.10
N VAL A 47 -41.00 -29.76 -49.71
CA VAL A 47 -42.17 -29.64 -48.82
C VAL A 47 -41.79 -28.98 -47.49
N ARG A 48 -40.66 -29.38 -46.89
CA ARG A 48 -40.13 -28.74 -45.66
C ARG A 48 -39.80 -27.27 -45.88
N ALA A 49 -39.19 -26.92 -47.01
CA ALA A 49 -38.86 -25.54 -47.35
C ALA A 49 -40.12 -24.69 -47.53
N ASP A 50 -41.16 -25.25 -48.13
CA ASP A 50 -42.44 -24.58 -48.33
C ASP A 50 -43.18 -24.32 -47.03
N LEU A 51 -43.25 -25.31 -46.12
CA LEU A 51 -43.81 -25.12 -44.77
C LEU A 51 -43.09 -24.00 -44.00
N ASN A 52 -41.76 -23.99 -44.07
CA ASN A 52 -40.97 -22.95 -43.42
C ASN A 52 -41.21 -21.56 -44.04
N ARG A 53 -41.46 -21.49 -45.35
CA ARG A 53 -41.75 -20.22 -46.03
C ARG A 53 -43.10 -19.68 -45.57
N ASP A 54 -44.14 -20.51 -45.59
CA ASP A 54 -45.48 -20.10 -45.17
C ASP A 54 -45.47 -19.64 -43.70
N PHE A 55 -44.80 -20.40 -42.82
CA PHE A 55 -44.66 -20.01 -41.42
C PHE A 55 -43.99 -18.65 -41.26
N LYS A 56 -42.91 -18.37 -42.00
CA LYS A 56 -42.22 -17.08 -41.96
C LYS A 56 -43.13 -15.94 -42.41
N VAL A 57 -43.88 -16.12 -43.49
CA VAL A 57 -44.82 -15.11 -44.00
C VAL A 57 -45.86 -14.76 -42.93
N LEU A 58 -46.43 -15.77 -42.25
CA LEU A 58 -47.42 -15.54 -41.19
C LEU A 58 -46.82 -14.82 -39.98
N GLU A 59 -45.60 -15.19 -39.57
CA GLU A 59 -44.90 -14.52 -38.47
C GLU A 59 -44.52 -13.07 -38.81
N GLU A 60 -44.17 -12.78 -40.06
CA GLU A 60 -43.91 -11.42 -40.54
C GLU A 60 -45.19 -10.58 -40.53
N GLN A 61 -46.32 -11.13 -40.96
CA GLN A 61 -47.63 -10.46 -40.88
C GLN A 61 -48.00 -10.15 -39.43
N ARG A 62 -47.88 -11.13 -38.52
CA ARG A 62 -48.12 -10.95 -37.09
C ARG A 62 -47.25 -9.82 -36.51
N LYS A 63 -45.95 -9.81 -36.81
CA LYS A 63 -45.01 -8.77 -36.35
C LYS A 63 -45.38 -7.39 -36.91
N THR A 64 -45.82 -7.33 -38.16
CA THR A 64 -46.26 -6.09 -38.80
C THR A 64 -47.48 -5.50 -38.08
N VAL A 65 -48.50 -6.32 -37.80
CA VAL A 65 -49.68 -5.89 -37.03
C VAL A 65 -49.27 -5.42 -35.63
N LYS A 66 -48.41 -6.16 -34.93
CA LYS A 66 -47.89 -5.73 -33.62
C LYS A 66 -47.19 -4.36 -33.70
N SER A 67 -46.37 -4.16 -34.71
CA SER A 67 -45.65 -2.89 -34.91
C SER A 67 -46.62 -1.74 -35.16
N ALA A 68 -47.63 -1.93 -36.00
CA ALA A 68 -48.64 -0.92 -36.29
C ALA A 68 -49.46 -0.55 -35.04
N VAL A 69 -49.79 -1.53 -34.21
CA VAL A 69 -50.49 -1.32 -32.93
C VAL A 69 -49.61 -0.56 -31.92
N MET A 70 -48.32 -0.87 -31.86
CA MET A 70 -47.38 -0.22 -30.93
C MET A 70 -46.95 1.17 -31.39
N GLN A 71 -46.99 1.46 -32.69
CA GLN A 71 -46.60 2.74 -33.25
C GLN A 71 -47.25 3.96 -32.56
N PRO A 72 -48.59 4.06 -32.42
CA PRO A 72 -49.20 5.22 -31.76
C PRO A 72 -48.81 5.34 -30.28
N TYR A 73 -48.56 4.22 -29.59
CA TYR A 73 -48.05 4.23 -28.22
C TYR A 73 -46.63 4.80 -28.18
N ASN A 74 -45.75 4.34 -29.06
CA ASN A 74 -44.35 4.81 -29.11
C ASN A 74 -44.28 6.31 -29.45
N GLU A 75 -45.07 6.78 -30.41
CA GLU A 75 -45.16 8.21 -30.77
C GLU A 75 -45.66 9.06 -29.59
N PHE A 76 -46.66 8.57 -28.85
CA PHE A 76 -47.10 9.18 -27.60
C PHE A 76 -45.98 9.19 -26.55
N GLU A 77 -45.27 8.07 -26.36
CA GLU A 77 -44.21 7.94 -25.38
C GLU A 77 -43.06 8.92 -25.69
N ASP A 78 -42.67 9.06 -26.95
CA ASP A 78 -41.67 10.02 -27.40
C ASP A 78 -42.11 11.47 -27.16
N THR A 79 -43.38 11.76 -27.42
CA THR A 79 -43.99 13.06 -27.10
C THR A 79 -43.95 13.33 -25.60
N TYR A 80 -44.34 12.35 -24.78
CA TYR A 80 -44.29 12.46 -23.32
C TYR A 80 -42.87 12.65 -22.81
N LYS A 81 -41.90 11.90 -23.35
CA LYS A 81 -40.47 12.07 -23.01
C LYS A 81 -40.01 13.48 -23.33
N LYS A 82 -40.27 13.98 -24.54
CA LYS A 82 -39.86 15.32 -24.98
C LYS A 82 -40.47 16.44 -24.13
N TYR A 83 -41.77 16.38 -23.86
CA TYR A 83 -42.47 17.51 -23.24
C TYR A 83 -42.61 17.43 -21.72
N VAL A 84 -42.43 16.24 -21.14
CA VAL A 84 -42.56 16.01 -19.70
C VAL A 84 -41.27 15.42 -19.14
N SER A 85 -40.94 14.17 -19.47
CA SER A 85 -39.87 13.42 -18.77
C SER A 85 -38.52 14.12 -18.85
N ASN A 86 -38.09 14.53 -20.05
CA ASN A 86 -36.77 15.12 -20.27
C ASN A 86 -36.66 16.47 -19.56
N LYS A 87 -37.70 17.31 -19.57
CA LYS A 87 -37.68 18.60 -18.86
C LYS A 87 -37.47 18.43 -17.35
N PHE A 88 -38.17 17.47 -16.73
CA PHE A 88 -37.98 17.19 -15.30
C PHE A 88 -36.60 16.60 -15.02
N LYS A 89 -36.12 15.68 -15.86
CA LYS A 89 -34.78 15.08 -15.70
C LYS A 89 -33.66 16.10 -15.87
N GLU A 90 -33.77 16.99 -16.85
CA GLU A 90 -32.81 18.08 -17.07
C GLU A 90 -32.80 19.04 -15.88
N ALA A 91 -33.99 19.43 -15.39
CA ALA A 91 -34.09 20.28 -14.20
C ALA A 91 -33.51 19.60 -12.94
N ASP A 92 -33.82 18.33 -12.70
CA ASP A 92 -33.27 17.55 -11.58
C ASP A 92 -31.74 17.46 -11.66
N ALA A 93 -31.19 17.15 -12.83
CA ALA A 93 -29.75 17.08 -13.04
C ALA A 93 -29.06 18.45 -12.82
N ASP A 94 -29.66 19.53 -13.30
CA ASP A 94 -29.15 20.89 -13.10
C ASP A 94 -29.20 21.32 -11.62
N LEU A 95 -30.30 21.03 -10.93
CA LEU A 95 -30.44 21.30 -9.49
C LEU A 95 -29.45 20.48 -8.67
N LYS A 96 -29.29 19.19 -8.97
CA LYS A 96 -28.29 18.34 -8.32
C LYS A 96 -26.89 18.90 -8.49
N ARG A 97 -26.52 19.32 -9.70
CA ARG A 97 -25.21 19.94 -9.98
C ARG A 97 -25.03 21.22 -9.14
N LYS A 98 -26.00 22.13 -9.14
CA LYS A 98 -25.96 23.37 -8.35
C LYS A 98 -25.82 23.10 -6.85
N ILE A 99 -26.52 22.09 -6.34
CA ILE A 99 -26.39 21.65 -4.95
C ILE A 99 -24.96 21.18 -4.68
N THR A 100 -24.42 20.29 -5.51
CA THR A 100 -23.05 19.78 -5.36
C THR A 100 -22.00 20.91 -5.40
N GLU A 101 -22.13 21.87 -6.32
CA GLU A 101 -21.24 23.03 -6.40
C GLU A 101 -21.21 23.83 -5.08
N VAL A 102 -22.38 24.10 -4.49
CA VAL A 102 -22.46 24.82 -3.20
C VAL A 102 -21.96 23.95 -2.05
N GLU A 103 -22.31 22.67 -2.02
CA GLU A 103 -21.85 21.72 -0.99
C GLU A 103 -20.32 21.59 -0.97
N ASP A 104 -19.67 21.58 -2.13
CA ASP A 104 -18.22 21.49 -2.24
C ASP A 104 -17.54 22.78 -1.77
N VAL A 105 -18.10 23.95 -2.07
CA VAL A 105 -17.63 25.23 -1.51
C VAL A 105 -17.75 25.23 0.02
N LEU A 106 -18.91 24.85 0.56
CA LEU A 106 -19.13 24.80 2.01
C LEU A 106 -18.21 23.80 2.72
N LYS A 107 -17.94 22.63 2.11
CA LYS A 107 -16.95 21.68 2.64
C LYS A 107 -15.56 22.29 2.65
N LYS A 108 -15.16 22.96 1.56
CA LYS A 108 -13.85 23.60 1.46
C LYS A 108 -13.67 24.70 2.51
N GLU A 109 -14.66 25.57 2.69
CA GLU A 109 -14.62 26.62 3.72
C GLU A 109 -14.46 26.03 5.13
N LYS A 110 -15.12 24.90 5.39
CA LYS A 110 -15.04 24.19 6.66
C LYS A 110 -13.69 23.50 6.88
N GLU A 111 -13.12 22.95 5.81
CA GLU A 111 -11.75 22.40 5.81
C GLU A 111 -10.73 23.51 6.06
N GLU A 112 -10.85 24.65 5.37
CA GLU A 112 -9.99 25.83 5.57
C GLU A 112 -10.10 26.36 7.01
N LYS A 113 -11.28 26.30 7.62
CA LYS A 113 -11.48 26.67 9.03
C LYS A 113 -10.84 25.65 9.97
N ALA A 114 -10.98 24.36 9.70
CA ALA A 114 -10.37 23.29 10.48
C ALA A 114 -8.83 23.37 10.44
N GLU A 115 -8.26 23.64 9.27
CA GLU A 115 -6.81 23.83 9.09
C GLU A 115 -6.30 25.05 9.87
N LYS A 116 -7.03 26.17 9.86
CA LYS A 116 -6.69 27.35 10.68
C LYS A 116 -6.74 27.05 12.18
N GLU A 117 -7.75 26.32 12.63
CA GLU A 117 -7.87 25.90 14.04
C GLU A 117 -6.71 24.98 14.42
N PHE A 118 -6.35 24.04 13.54
CA PHE A 118 -5.19 23.16 13.72
C PHE A 118 -3.89 23.96 13.84
N GLU A 119 -3.61 24.90 12.95
CA GLU A 119 -2.39 25.71 13.03
C GLU A 119 -2.32 26.53 14.33
N THR A 120 -3.47 27.02 14.81
CA THR A 120 -3.55 27.73 16.10
C THR A 120 -3.22 26.80 17.26
N LEU A 121 -3.89 25.64 17.35
CA LEU A 121 -3.66 24.66 18.42
C LEU A 121 -2.26 24.05 18.37
N LYS A 122 -1.73 23.85 17.16
CA LYS A 122 -0.36 23.39 16.92
C LYS A 122 0.64 24.41 17.48
N ALA A 123 0.48 25.69 17.18
CA ALA A 123 1.34 26.75 17.72
C ALA A 123 1.28 26.80 19.25
N ASP A 124 0.07 26.72 19.84
CA ASP A 124 -0.12 26.72 21.29
C ASP A 124 0.51 25.48 21.98
N SER A 125 0.54 24.35 21.28
CA SER A 125 1.13 23.11 21.78
C SER A 125 2.66 23.08 21.80
N GLY A 126 3.32 24.01 21.09
CA GLY A 126 4.77 24.03 20.91
C GLY A 126 5.33 22.97 19.95
N ILE A 127 4.47 22.29 19.17
CA ILE A 127 4.86 21.24 18.22
C ILE A 127 4.95 21.85 16.81
N ASP A 128 6.13 21.89 16.20
CA ASP A 128 6.35 22.55 14.91
C ASP A 128 6.29 21.61 13.68
N TRP A 129 6.44 20.31 13.89
CA TRP A 129 6.70 19.33 12.83
C TRP A 129 5.47 18.53 12.35
N ILE A 130 4.31 18.69 12.99
CA ILE A 130 3.06 18.03 12.58
C ILE A 130 2.34 18.82 11.49
N GLU A 131 1.62 18.13 10.61
CA GLU A 131 0.85 18.70 9.50
C GLU A 131 -0.63 18.33 9.62
N TYR A 132 -1.51 19.24 9.16
CA TYR A 132 -2.96 19.05 9.25
C TYR A 132 -3.44 17.75 8.60
N ARG A 133 -2.82 17.33 7.48
CA ARG A 133 -3.15 16.07 6.79
C ARG A 133 -3.03 14.83 7.70
N GLN A 134 -2.18 14.87 8.71
CA GLN A 134 -1.91 13.74 9.62
C GLN A 134 -3.05 13.53 10.63
N VAL A 135 -3.91 14.53 10.84
CA VAL A 135 -5.09 14.40 11.71
C VAL A 135 -6.08 13.38 11.11
N GLY A 136 -6.14 13.27 9.78
CA GLY A 136 -7.00 12.29 9.09
C GLY A 136 -8.50 12.60 9.21
N LEU A 137 -8.85 13.89 9.33
CA LEU A 137 -10.24 14.34 9.45
C LEU A 137 -11.06 13.99 8.20
N LYS A 138 -12.30 13.57 8.44
CA LYS A 138 -13.32 13.39 7.40
C LYS A 138 -14.45 14.36 7.67
N ILE A 139 -14.40 15.54 7.06
CA ILE A 139 -15.37 16.60 7.30
C ILE A 139 -16.64 16.36 6.46
N ALA A 140 -17.76 16.19 7.15
CA ALA A 140 -19.09 16.24 6.56
C ALA A 140 -19.74 17.62 6.81
N LEU A 141 -20.67 18.02 5.94
CA LEU A 141 -21.41 19.27 6.09
C LEU A 141 -22.19 19.33 7.42
N SER A 142 -22.67 18.19 7.91
CA SER A 142 -23.40 18.06 9.18
C SER A 142 -22.52 18.11 10.43
N ASP A 143 -21.19 18.01 10.30
CA ASP A 143 -20.32 18.05 11.48
C ASP A 143 -20.38 19.42 12.16
N SER A 144 -20.32 19.49 13.48
CA SER A 144 -20.21 20.78 14.15
C SER A 144 -18.75 21.23 14.20
N ASP A 145 -18.52 22.54 14.23
CA ASP A 145 -17.18 23.10 14.45
C ASP A 145 -16.55 22.57 15.74
N LYS A 146 -17.38 22.39 16.78
CA LYS A 146 -16.98 21.80 18.06
C LYS A 146 -16.42 20.38 17.87
N LYS A 147 -17.13 19.51 17.13
CA LYS A 147 -16.69 18.13 16.88
C LYS A 147 -15.35 18.10 16.13
N ILE A 148 -15.19 18.97 15.13
CA ILE A 148 -13.94 19.07 14.36
C ILE A 148 -12.79 19.50 15.28
N LYS A 149 -13.02 20.53 16.10
CA LYS A 149 -12.04 21.00 17.07
C LYS A 149 -11.63 19.92 18.07
N GLU A 150 -12.59 19.21 18.66
CA GLU A 150 -12.32 18.10 19.61
C GLU A 150 -11.45 17.00 18.98
N GLN A 151 -11.65 16.70 17.69
CA GLN A 151 -10.84 15.72 16.96
C GLN A 151 -9.40 16.21 16.72
N ILE A 152 -9.22 17.49 16.44
CA ILE A 152 -7.91 18.12 16.31
C ILE A 152 -7.18 18.12 17.66
N GLU A 153 -7.86 18.54 18.73
CA GLU A 153 -7.33 18.56 20.09
C GLU A 153 -6.89 17.16 20.52
N ALA A 154 -7.72 16.14 20.31
CA ALA A 154 -7.38 14.75 20.63
C ALA A 154 -6.15 14.24 19.87
N PHE A 155 -5.95 14.67 18.61
CA PHE A 155 -4.74 14.33 17.86
C PHE A 155 -3.50 14.98 18.47
N ILE A 156 -3.55 16.28 18.77
CA ILE A 156 -2.43 17.01 19.37
C ILE A 156 -2.08 16.45 20.75
N GLU A 157 -3.08 16.19 21.60
CA GLU A 157 -2.91 15.60 22.93
C GLU A 157 -2.22 14.23 22.85
N LYS A 158 -2.60 13.40 21.88
CA LYS A 158 -1.94 12.11 21.63
C LYS A 158 -0.46 12.27 21.30
N VAL A 159 -0.11 13.25 20.46
CA VAL A 159 1.28 13.55 20.11
C VAL A 159 2.05 14.06 21.33
N GLN A 160 1.49 15.02 22.08
CA GLN A 160 2.09 15.55 23.31
C GLN A 160 2.36 14.44 24.33
N SER A 161 1.39 13.54 24.53
CA SER A 161 1.53 12.38 25.42
C SER A 161 2.67 11.46 24.98
N ALA A 162 2.78 11.18 23.68
CA ALA A 162 3.88 10.38 23.14
C ALA A 162 5.25 11.05 23.34
N LEU A 163 5.34 12.37 23.11
CA LEU A 163 6.56 13.14 23.35
C LEU A 163 6.98 13.10 24.83
N ASN A 164 6.02 13.22 25.75
CA ASN A 164 6.29 13.09 27.18
C ASN A 164 6.88 11.70 27.53
N VAL A 165 6.28 10.62 26.99
CA VAL A 165 6.80 9.26 27.20
C VAL A 165 8.22 9.12 26.66
N ILE A 166 8.47 9.60 25.44
CA ILE A 166 9.79 9.56 24.79
C ILE A 166 10.83 10.31 25.63
N SER A 167 10.49 11.50 26.15
CA SER A 167 11.41 12.31 26.96
C SER A 167 11.89 11.63 28.24
N MET A 168 11.13 10.65 28.75
CA MET A 168 11.46 9.88 29.95
C MET A 168 12.28 8.61 29.65
N GLN A 169 12.52 8.28 28.38
CA GLN A 169 13.32 7.10 27.98
C GLN A 169 14.81 7.41 27.95
N GLU A 170 15.63 6.36 27.91
CA GLU A 170 17.11 6.45 27.90
C GLU A 170 17.68 7.06 26.61
N TYR A 171 17.02 6.85 25.47
CA TYR A 171 17.47 7.32 24.15
C TYR A 171 16.40 8.22 23.46
N PRO A 172 16.03 9.35 24.09
CA PRO A 172 14.86 10.13 23.67
C PRO A 172 15.00 10.73 22.26
N GLU A 173 16.22 11.14 21.88
CA GLU A 173 16.48 11.77 20.58
C GLU A 173 16.28 10.81 19.40
N GLU A 174 16.82 9.59 19.49
CA GLU A 174 16.65 8.55 18.46
C GLU A 174 15.20 8.09 18.38
N MET A 175 14.54 7.91 19.53
CA MET A 175 13.12 7.54 19.59
C MET A 175 12.23 8.63 19.00
N LEU A 176 12.57 9.91 19.21
CA LEU A 176 11.85 11.04 18.61
C LEU A 176 11.95 11.02 17.08
N ILE A 177 13.14 10.75 16.52
CA ILE A 177 13.34 10.66 15.06
C ILE A 177 12.48 9.55 14.47
N GLU A 178 12.50 8.36 15.07
CA GLU A 178 11.68 7.23 14.62
C GLU A 178 10.18 7.52 14.76
N TYR A 179 9.77 8.14 15.87
CA TYR A 179 8.38 8.51 16.10
C TYR A 179 7.88 9.54 15.09
N LYS A 180 8.66 10.58 14.76
CA LYS A 180 8.29 11.56 13.73
C LYS A 180 8.07 10.91 12.36
N ARG A 181 8.73 9.77 12.09
CA ARG A 181 8.60 9.01 10.83
C ARG A 181 7.36 8.13 10.80
N THR A 182 7.01 7.48 11.91
CA THR A 182 5.97 6.44 11.94
C THR A 182 4.66 6.87 12.62
N PHE A 183 4.70 7.89 13.49
CA PHE A 183 3.65 8.24 14.45
C PHE A 183 3.24 7.07 15.38
N ASP A 184 4.10 6.07 15.52
CA ASP A 184 3.88 4.88 16.34
C ASP A 184 4.90 4.83 17.47
N LEU A 185 4.43 5.13 18.69
CA LEU A 185 5.28 5.20 19.88
C LEU A 185 5.90 3.84 20.24
N GLN A 186 5.14 2.75 20.11
CA GLN A 186 5.59 1.41 20.49
C GLN A 186 6.72 0.94 19.57
N SER A 187 6.54 1.15 18.26
CA SER A 187 7.51 0.80 17.23
C SER A 187 8.77 1.65 17.33
N ALA A 188 8.63 2.96 17.63
CA ALA A 188 9.76 3.86 17.81
C ALA A 188 10.63 3.44 19.02
N ILE A 189 10.02 3.18 20.18
CA ILE A 189 10.75 2.73 21.37
C ILE A 189 11.39 1.35 21.13
N GLY A 190 10.61 0.40 20.63
CA GLY A 190 11.05 -0.98 20.44
C GLY A 190 12.25 -1.10 19.50
N SER A 191 12.18 -0.43 18.34
CA SER A 191 13.25 -0.49 17.33
C SER A 191 14.56 0.15 17.80
N VAL A 192 14.50 1.25 18.56
CA VAL A 192 15.71 1.89 19.10
C VAL A 192 16.35 1.02 20.18
N LEU A 193 15.56 0.50 21.12
CA LEU A 193 16.08 -0.36 22.19
C LEU A 193 16.69 -1.65 21.63
N GLU A 194 16.05 -2.27 20.62
CA GLU A 194 16.60 -3.46 19.96
C GLU A 194 17.94 -3.15 19.29
N ARG A 195 18.03 -2.05 18.53
CA ARG A 195 19.26 -1.61 17.87
C ARG A 195 20.39 -1.32 18.88
N LYS A 196 20.08 -0.66 20.00
CA LYS A 196 21.07 -0.37 21.07
C LYS A 196 21.59 -1.64 21.72
N LYS A 197 20.68 -2.57 22.05
CA LYS A 197 21.03 -3.87 22.62
C LYS A 197 21.91 -4.70 21.68
N GLU A 198 21.66 -4.64 20.37
CA GLU A 198 22.52 -5.29 19.38
C GLU A 198 23.91 -4.66 19.31
N LEU A 199 24.00 -3.33 19.33
CA LEU A 199 25.28 -2.61 19.31
C LEU A 199 26.12 -2.87 20.58
N GLU A 200 25.50 -2.92 21.76
CA GLU A 200 26.18 -3.28 23.02
C GLU A 200 26.74 -4.70 22.95
N LYS A 201 25.94 -5.67 22.50
CA LYS A 201 26.40 -7.06 22.32
C LYS A 201 27.55 -7.18 21.33
N MET A 202 27.58 -6.35 20.28
CA MET A 202 28.70 -6.33 19.33
C MET A 202 29.96 -5.77 19.98
N LYS A 203 29.84 -4.66 20.73
CA LYS A 203 30.96 -4.06 21.46
C LYS A 203 31.57 -5.00 22.49
N GLU A 204 30.73 -5.65 23.31
CA GLU A 204 31.18 -6.62 24.32
C GLU A 204 31.97 -7.79 23.71
N LYS A 205 31.62 -8.21 22.48
CA LYS A 205 32.35 -9.27 21.78
C LYS A 205 33.66 -8.80 21.17
N SER A 206 33.71 -7.55 20.68
CA SER A 206 34.92 -7.00 20.07
C SER A 206 35.93 -6.45 21.08
N GLU A 207 35.51 -6.00 22.26
CA GLU A 207 36.40 -5.50 23.31
C GLU A 207 37.50 -6.47 23.75
N PRO A 208 37.23 -7.77 24.01
CA PRO A 208 38.28 -8.71 24.36
C PRO A 208 39.24 -8.93 23.18
N GLU A 209 38.76 -8.96 21.93
CA GLU A 209 39.63 -9.10 20.76
C GLU A 209 40.54 -7.88 20.54
N VAL A 210 40.05 -6.67 20.82
CA VAL A 210 40.87 -5.45 20.74
C VAL A 210 41.88 -5.40 21.88
N LYS A 211 41.46 -5.69 23.12
CA LYS A 211 42.37 -5.76 24.29
C LYS A 211 43.43 -6.84 24.11
N GLU A 212 43.08 -8.00 23.58
CA GLU A 212 44.04 -9.08 23.30
C GLU A 212 45.04 -8.67 22.21
N LYS A 213 44.60 -7.98 21.16
CA LYS A 213 45.51 -7.43 20.13
C LYS A 213 46.44 -6.34 20.69
N GLU A 214 45.93 -5.43 21.52
CA GLU A 214 46.74 -4.40 22.18
C GLU A 214 47.79 -5.03 23.10
N VAL A 215 47.43 -6.05 23.89
CA VAL A 215 48.39 -6.76 24.75
C VAL A 215 49.44 -7.52 23.92
N ILE A 216 49.05 -8.11 22.78
CA ILE A 216 49.98 -8.78 21.87
C ILE A 216 50.93 -7.76 21.21
N GLU A 217 50.43 -6.59 20.79
CA GLU A 217 51.24 -5.52 20.23
C GLU A 217 52.21 -4.93 21.27
N GLU A 218 51.74 -4.62 22.48
CA GLU A 218 52.61 -4.14 23.58
C GLU A 218 53.70 -5.15 23.92
N LYS A 219 53.35 -6.43 24.05
CA LYS A 219 54.32 -7.48 24.33
C LYS A 219 55.33 -7.66 23.18
N SER A 220 54.90 -7.53 21.93
CA SER A 220 55.80 -7.60 20.78
C SER A 220 56.80 -6.44 20.75
N ILE A 221 56.40 -5.25 21.19
CA ILE A 221 57.28 -4.08 21.31
C ILE A 221 58.29 -4.31 22.43
N GLU A 222 57.84 -4.86 23.57
CA GLU A 222 58.69 -5.16 24.73
C GLU A 222 59.72 -6.26 24.42
N ASP A 223 59.32 -7.34 23.73
CA ASP A 223 60.23 -8.41 23.28
C ASP A 223 61.33 -7.85 22.35
N VAL A 224 61.00 -6.92 21.44
CA VAL A 224 61.96 -6.26 20.54
C VAL A 224 62.91 -5.33 21.32
N LEU A 225 62.42 -4.63 22.35
CA LEU A 225 63.22 -3.78 23.21
C LEU A 225 64.23 -4.60 24.03
N ASP A 226 63.80 -5.73 24.60
CA ASP A 226 64.66 -6.63 25.37
C ASP A 226 65.76 -7.25 24.50
N GLU A 227 65.47 -7.61 23.24
CA GLU A 227 66.46 -8.13 22.31
C GLU A 227 67.53 -7.07 21.99
N VAL A 228 67.14 -5.82 21.73
CA VAL A 228 68.06 -4.71 21.49
C VAL A 228 68.92 -4.38 22.71
N VAL A 229 68.35 -4.40 23.92
CA VAL A 229 69.11 -4.15 25.16
C VAL A 229 70.14 -5.26 25.38
N ASN A 230 69.77 -6.52 25.19
CA ASN A 230 70.69 -7.65 25.33
C ASN A 230 71.84 -7.61 24.31
N GLU A 231 71.59 -7.19 23.06
CA GLU A 231 72.65 -6.99 22.07
C GLU A 231 73.62 -5.89 22.51
N ILE A 232 73.10 -4.74 22.98
CA ILE A 232 73.93 -3.63 23.48
C ILE A 232 74.78 -4.07 24.68
N GLU A 233 74.20 -4.80 25.64
CA GLU A 233 74.93 -5.28 26.82
C GLU A 233 76.05 -6.26 26.43
N ASN A 234 75.77 -7.19 25.52
CA ASN A 234 76.76 -8.14 25.02
C ASN A 234 77.89 -7.46 24.25
N ASP A 235 77.57 -6.49 23.38
CA ASP A 235 78.57 -5.72 22.67
C ASP A 235 79.44 -4.89 23.62
N THR A 236 78.82 -4.28 24.64
CA THR A 236 79.54 -3.52 25.67
C THR A 236 80.48 -4.42 26.48
N PHE A 237 80.01 -5.60 26.87
CA PHE A 237 80.80 -6.61 27.58
C PHE A 237 81.98 -7.11 26.72
N ASN A 238 81.74 -7.41 25.45
CA ASN A 238 82.77 -7.85 24.51
C ASN A 238 83.84 -6.78 24.27
N ILE A 239 83.46 -5.50 24.17
CA ILE A 239 84.41 -4.39 24.08
C ILE A 239 85.25 -4.29 25.36
N LEU A 240 84.63 -4.43 26.53
CA LEU A 240 85.33 -4.40 27.82
C LEU A 240 86.37 -5.52 27.92
N ILE A 241 86.02 -6.76 27.57
CA ILE A 241 86.93 -7.90 27.62
C ILE A 241 88.12 -7.72 26.67
N ARG A 242 87.90 -7.23 25.45
CA ARG A 242 88.99 -7.02 24.47
C ARG A 242 90.04 -6.01 24.94
N ASN A 243 89.68 -5.11 25.86
CA ASN A 243 90.58 -4.07 26.36
C ASN A 243 91.34 -4.49 27.64
N LEU A 244 91.10 -5.69 28.18
CA LEU A 244 91.80 -6.19 29.36
C LEU A 244 93.19 -6.73 28.99
N ASN A 245 94.16 -6.51 29.87
CA ASN A 245 95.49 -7.12 29.72
C ASN A 245 95.56 -8.51 30.37
N ASP A 246 96.58 -9.31 30.03
CA ASP A 246 96.71 -10.72 30.47
C ASP A 246 96.65 -10.89 32.00
N ASN A 247 97.13 -9.90 32.76
CA ASN A 247 97.13 -9.97 34.21
C ASN A 247 95.72 -9.76 34.79
N GLU A 248 94.96 -8.84 34.22
CA GLU A 248 93.55 -8.61 34.58
C GLU A 248 92.68 -9.80 34.21
N VAL A 249 92.89 -10.39 33.03
CA VAL A 249 92.18 -11.60 32.60
C VAL A 249 92.45 -12.75 33.58
N ASN A 250 93.69 -12.93 34.04
CA ASN A 250 94.02 -13.99 35.00
C ASN A 250 93.41 -13.76 36.39
N LYS A 251 93.28 -12.52 36.84
CA LYS A 251 92.56 -12.20 38.08
C LYS A 251 91.07 -12.54 37.96
N ILE A 252 90.45 -12.21 36.85
CA ILE A 252 89.03 -12.53 36.60
C ILE A 252 88.83 -14.05 36.58
N LYS A 253 89.71 -14.80 35.90
CA LYS A 253 89.67 -16.28 35.90
C LYS A 253 89.77 -16.86 37.31
N THR A 254 90.65 -16.31 38.14
CA THR A 254 90.81 -16.76 39.53
C THR A 254 89.54 -16.50 40.35
N LEU A 255 88.93 -15.32 40.20
CA LEU A 255 87.66 -15.00 40.87
C LEU A 255 86.51 -15.91 40.40
N LEU A 256 86.43 -16.21 39.10
CA LEU A 256 85.42 -17.13 38.56
C LEU A 256 85.63 -18.56 39.09
N ASP A 257 86.88 -19.01 39.19
CA ASP A 257 87.24 -20.30 39.79
C ASP A 257 86.83 -20.35 41.29
N GLU A 258 87.04 -19.28 42.06
CA GLU A 258 86.59 -19.17 43.45
C GLU A 258 85.07 -19.20 43.60
N MET A 259 84.36 -18.56 42.66
CA MET A 259 82.90 -18.59 42.58
C MET A 259 82.34 -19.92 42.04
N LYS A 260 83.22 -20.87 41.67
CA LYS A 260 82.87 -22.17 41.07
C LYS A 260 82.12 -22.04 39.73
N VAL A 261 82.39 -20.99 38.98
CA VAL A 261 81.87 -20.82 37.63
C VAL A 261 82.86 -21.43 36.65
N ASP A 262 82.45 -22.49 35.93
CA ASP A 262 83.31 -23.11 34.93
C ASP A 262 83.36 -22.25 33.66
N TRP A 263 84.32 -21.33 33.64
CA TRP A 263 84.52 -20.41 32.53
C TRP A 263 85.24 -21.05 31.33
N ARG A 264 85.68 -22.31 31.42
CA ARG A 264 86.37 -22.98 30.29
C ARG A 264 85.45 -23.32 29.13
N PHE A 265 84.14 -23.18 29.32
CA PHE A 265 83.09 -23.41 28.32
C PHE A 265 82.31 -22.13 27.97
N CYS A 266 82.79 -20.95 28.42
CA CYS A 266 82.28 -19.62 28.06
C CYS A 266 83.28 -18.92 27.14
#